data_AF-A0A539D9I9-F1
#
_entry.id   AF-A0A539D9I9-F1
#
_cell.length_a   1.000
_cell.length_b   1.000
_cell.length_c   1.000
_cell.angle_alpha   90.00
_cell.angle_beta   90.00
_cell.angle_gamma   90.00
#
_symmetry.space_group_name_H-M   'P 1'
#
loop_
_entity.id
_entity.type
_entity.pdbx_description
1 polymer ?
#
loop_
_entity_poly.entity_id
_entity_poly.type
_entity_poly.pdbx_seq_one_letter_code
_entity_poly.pdbx_strand_id
1 'polypeptide(L)' 'LLEVSTQIEGHTICALGDAAAWPVQGLIRHFRHEIEERIASYRSRRANFAGHAIAAE' A
#
# COMPACT_ATOMS: atom_id res chain seq x y z
N LEU A 1 1.85 2.03 7.01
CA LEU A 1 2.93 1.35 6.23
C LEU A 1 4.27 2.05 6.39
N LEU A 2 4.40 3.34 6.07
CA LEU A 2 5.68 4.05 6.24
C LEU A 2 6.16 4.04 7.70
N GLU A 3 5.26 4.31 8.64
CA GLU A 3 5.55 4.19 10.09
C GLU A 3 5.95 2.77 10.52
N VAL A 4 5.30 1.75 9.95
CA VAL A 4 5.64 0.34 10.24
C VAL A 4 7.03 0.00 9.72
N SER A 5 7.39 0.45 8.51
CA SER A 5 8.75 0.24 8.00
C SER A 5 9.82 0.93 8.85
N THR A 6 9.52 2.08 9.46
CA THR A 6 10.47 2.74 10.39
C THR A 6 10.56 2.06 11.75
N GLN A 7 9.51 1.35 12.18
CA GLN A 7 9.54 0.52 13.39
C GLN A 7 10.35 -0.78 13.18
N ILE A 8 10.52 -1.23 11.94
CA ILE A 8 11.33 -2.41 11.59
C ILE A 8 12.79 -2.02 11.40
N GLU A 9 13.05 -0.92 10.71
CA GLU A 9 14.40 -0.40 10.46
C GLU A 9 15.15 -0.17 11.77
N GLY A 10 16.34 -0.76 11.92
CA GLY A 10 17.18 -0.65 13.11
C GLY A 10 16.67 -1.39 14.35
N HIS A 11 15.54 -2.09 14.27
CA HIS A 11 14.91 -2.78 15.41
C HIS A 11 14.82 -4.30 15.22
N THR A 12 15.64 -4.86 14.33
CA THR A 12 15.72 -6.30 14.07
C THR A 12 17.13 -6.83 14.33
N ILE A 13 17.24 -8.14 14.60
CA ILE A 13 18.51 -8.79 14.97
C ILE A 13 19.51 -8.79 13.79
N CYS A 14 19.02 -8.85 12.55
CA CYS A 14 19.86 -8.88 11.35
C CYS A 14 19.40 -7.84 10.33
N ALA A 15 20.32 -7.44 9.45
CA ALA A 15 20.10 -6.42 8.41
C ALA A 15 19.03 -6.80 7.36
N LEU A 16 18.46 -8.01 7.41
CA LEU A 16 17.35 -8.38 6.55
C LEU A 16 16.11 -7.51 6.82
N GLY A 17 15.90 -7.06 8.06
CA GLY A 17 14.79 -6.16 8.39
C GLY A 17 14.91 -4.82 7.67
N ASP A 18 16.11 -4.22 7.69
CA ASP A 18 16.41 -2.97 6.98
C ASP A 18 16.28 -3.17 5.46
N ALA A 19 16.83 -4.28 4.95
CA ALA A 19 16.73 -4.65 3.54
C ALA A 19 15.28 -4.84 3.07
N ALA A 20 14.36 -5.23 3.96
CA ALA A 20 12.93 -5.32 3.66
C ALA A 20 12.18 -3.97 3.84
N ALA A 21 12.61 -3.16 4.81
CA ALA A 21 12.00 -1.86 5.10
C ALA A 21 12.31 -0.81 4.02
N TRP A 22 13.56 -0.71 3.59
CA TRP A 22 14.00 0.33 2.65
C TRP A 22 13.30 0.28 1.29
N PRO A 23 13.04 -0.87 0.65
CA PRO A 23 12.26 -0.93 -0.59
C PRO A 23 10.85 -0.35 -0.43
N VAL A 24 10.18 -0.64 0.69
CA VAL A 24 8.84 -0.10 0.97
C VAL A 24 8.89 1.42 1.19
N GLN A 25 9.87 1.90 1.97
CA GLN A 25 10.08 3.33 2.18
C GLN A 25 10.39 4.07 0.87
N GLY A 26 11.27 3.52 0.02
CA GLY A 26 11.63 4.08 -1.28
C GLY A 26 10.44 4.10 -2.24
N LEU A 27 9.67 3.02 -2.31
CA LEU A 27 8.45 2.94 -3.12
C LEU A 27 7.45 4.02 -2.68
N ILE A 28 7.20 4.17 -1.38
CA ILE A 28 6.29 5.20 -0.86
C ILE A 28 6.86 6.61 -1.10
N ARG A 29 8.17 6.82 -0.97
CA ARG A 29 8.80 8.14 -1.16
C ARG A 29 8.69 8.65 -2.59
N HIS A 30 8.90 7.77 -3.57
CA HIS A 30 8.99 8.15 -4.99
C HIS A 30 7.69 7.92 -5.77
N PHE A 31 6.89 6.93 -5.39
CA PHE A 31 5.72 6.48 -6.15
C PHE A 31 4.41 6.55 -5.36
N ARG A 32 4.34 7.43 -4.35
CA ARG A 32 3.11 7.65 -3.58
C ARG A 32 1.88 7.90 -4.46
N HIS A 33 2.03 8.74 -5.48
CA HIS A 33 0.94 9.10 -6.39
C HIS A 33 0.39 7.87 -7.12
N GLU A 34 1.25 7.00 -7.65
CA GLU A 34 0.85 5.74 -8.30
C GLU A 34 0.09 4.81 -7.34
N ILE A 35 0.55 4.72 -6.08
CA ILE A 35 -0.11 3.88 -5.06
C ILE A 35 -1.51 4.43 -4.79
N GLU A 36 -1.63 5.73 -4.57
CA GLU A 36 -2.90 6.39 -4.28
C GLU A 36 -3.88 6.29 -5.46
N GLU A 37 -3.42 6.46 -6.69
CA GLU A 37 -4.22 6.26 -7.90
C GLU A 37 -4.72 4.82 -8.01
N ARG A 38 -3.85 3.82 -7.79
CA ARG A 38 -4.24 2.40 -7.83
C ARG A 38 -5.27 2.06 -6.76
N ILE A 39 -5.12 2.61 -5.55
CA ILE A 39 -6.11 2.45 -4.48
C ILE A 39 -7.45 3.09 -4.87
N ALA A 40 -7.42 4.30 -5.41
CA ALA A 40 -8.61 5.00 -5.87
C ALA A 40 -9.32 4.23 -6.99
N SER A 41 -8.59 3.82 -8.04
CA SER A 41 -9.10 3.00 -9.13
C SER A 41 -9.73 1.69 -8.63
N TYR A 42 -9.05 0.99 -7.73
CA TYR A 42 -9.59 -0.23 -7.12
C TYR A 42 -10.89 0.03 -6.35
N ARG A 43 -10.94 1.10 -5.54
CA ARG A 43 -12.14 1.50 -4.79
C ARG A 43 -13.31 1.86 -5.70
N SER A 44 -13.05 2.65 -6.74
CA SER A 44 -14.07 3.03 -7.74
C SER A 44 -14.61 1.81 -8.48
N ARG A 45 -13.74 0.89 -8.92
CA ARG A 45 -14.14 -0.38 -9.56
C ARG A 45 -14.98 -1.25 -8.63
N ARG A 46 -14.60 -1.34 -7.35
CA ARG A 46 -15.35 -2.11 -6.35
C ARG A 46 -16.70 -1.48 -6.02
N ALA A 47 -16.78 -0.16 -5.94
CA ALA A 47 -18.05 0.56 -5.76
C ALA A 47 -19.00 0.33 -6.95
N ASN A 48 -18.47 0.35 -8.17
CA ASN A 48 -19.24 0.01 -9.37
C ASN A 48 -19.75 -1.43 -9.34
N PHE A 49 -18.94 -2.40 -8.92
CA PHE A 49 -19.37 -3.79 -8.78
C PHE A 49 -20.49 -3.96 -7.75
N ALA A 50 -20.38 -3.30 -6.60
CA ALA A 50 -21.46 -3.27 -5.61
C ALA A 50 -22.74 -2.64 -6.22
N GLY A 51 -22.62 -1.51 -6.94
CA GLY A 51 -23.72 -0.88 -7.67
C GLY A 51 -24.48 -1.83 -8.61
N HIS A 52 -23.76 -2.65 -9.38
CA HIS A 52 -24.37 -3.63 -10.27
C HIS A 52 -25.04 -4.80 -9.52
N ALA A 53 -24.48 -5.21 -8.38
CA ALA A 53 -25.10 -6.24 -7.54
C ALA A 53 -26.41 -5.75 -6.90
N ILE A 54 -26.49 -4.49 -6.47
CA ILE A 54 -27.71 -3.92 -5.88
C ILE A 54 -28.80 -3.69 -6.95
N ALA A 55 -28.41 -3.34 -8.18
CA ALA A 55 -29.34 -3.12 -9.29
C ALA A 55 -29.87 -4.41 -9.95
N ALA A 56 -29.31 -5.57 -9.59
CA ALA A 56 -29.70 -6.88 -10.12
C ALA A 56 -30.66 -7.66 -9.20
N GLU A 57 -31.03 -7.10 -8.05
CA GLU A 57 -32.06 -7.62 -7.13
C GLU A 57 -33.39 -6.88 -7.28
#